data_AF-A0A0A8UKU8-F1
#
_entry.id   AF-A0A0A8UKU8-F1
#
_cell.length_a   1.000
_cell.length_b   1.000
_cell.length_c   1.000
_cell.angle_alpha   90.00
_cell.angle_beta   90.00
_cell.angle_gamma   90.00
#
_symmetry.space_group_name_H-M   'P 1'
#
loop_
_entity.id
_entity.type
_entity.pdbx_description
1 polymer ?
#
loop_
_entity_poly.entity_id
_entity_poly.type
_entity_poly.pdbx_seq_one_letter_code
_entity_poly.pdbx_strand_id
1 'polypeptide(L)'
;MPAGLGTLEEAFETWNAIKIGILDKPIGFLNVGGYFDDLFSFISNGEKKGLISERQIKIPYINSNPELLLSELLAYYLFEAVSY
;
A
#
# COMPACT_ATOMS: atom_id res chain seq x y z
N MET A 1 6.36 -4.92 -6.20
CA MET A 1 6.28 -5.84 -7.37
C MET A 1 6.23 -7.28 -6.86
N PRO A 2 5.77 -8.27 -7.65
CA PRO A 2 5.81 -9.68 -7.25
C PRO A 2 7.20 -10.13 -6.84
N ALA A 3 7.32 -10.77 -5.68
CA ALA A 3 8.59 -11.14 -5.08
C ALA A 3 8.40 -12.22 -3.99
N GLY A 4 9.50 -12.66 -3.38
CA GLY A 4 9.49 -13.67 -2.33
C GLY A 4 9.15 -13.13 -0.93
N LEU A 5 9.26 -14.01 0.06
CA LEU A 5 8.89 -13.73 1.46
C LEU A 5 9.61 -12.51 2.06
N GLY A 6 10.91 -12.34 1.80
CA GLY A 6 11.67 -11.20 2.33
C GLY A 6 11.09 -9.85 1.87
N THR A 7 10.77 -9.72 0.59
CA THR A 7 10.15 -8.49 0.06
C THR A 7 8.75 -8.24 0.60
N LEU A 8 7.98 -9.29 0.89
CA LEU A 8 6.67 -9.14 1.53
C LEU A 8 6.81 -8.66 2.98
N GLU A 9 7.79 -9.20 3.71
CA GLU A 9 8.09 -8.81 5.08
C GLU A 9 8.49 -7.33 5.14
N GLU A 10 9.45 -6.90 4.33
CA GLU A 10 9.85 -5.48 4.20
C GLU A 10 8.67 -4.57 3.83
N ALA A 11 7.77 -5.02 2.95
CA ALA A 11 6.59 -4.26 2.56
C ALA A 11 5.61 -4.07 3.73
N PHE A 12 5.41 -5.10 4.56
CA PHE A 12 4.57 -5.00 5.77
C PHE A 12 5.22 -4.16 6.86
N GLU A 13 6.55 -4.21 7.02
CA GLU A 13 7.28 -3.32 7.92
C GLU A 13 7.10 -1.86 7.50
N THR A 14 7.30 -1.57 6.21
CA THR A 14 7.13 -0.23 5.63
C THR A 14 5.69 0.27 5.81
N TRP A 15 4.69 -0.58 5.52
CA TRP A 15 3.29 -0.26 5.74
C TRP A 15 3.00 0.04 7.23
N ASN A 16 3.53 -0.75 8.15
CA ASN A 16 3.38 -0.48 9.58
C ASN A 16 4.06 0.82 10.03
N ALA A 17 5.23 1.16 9.48
CA ALA A 17 5.91 2.42 9.77
C ALA A 17 5.10 3.64 9.31
N ILE A 18 4.44 3.55 8.14
CA ILE A 18 3.51 4.58 7.65
C ILE A 18 2.28 4.67 8.56
N LYS A 19 1.69 3.52 8.92
CA LYS A 19 0.52 3.45 9.81
C LYS A 19 0.72 4.19 11.13
N ILE A 20 1.91 4.08 11.72
CA ILE A 20 2.24 4.72 13.01
C ILE A 20 2.92 6.09 12.87
N GLY A 21 3.11 6.59 11.64
CA GLY A 21 3.67 7.91 11.37
C GLY A 21 5.19 8.01 11.53
N ILE A 22 5.93 6.90 11.55
CA ILE A 22 7.41 6.92 11.54
C ILE A 22 7.92 7.24 10.13
N LEU A 23 7.23 6.73 9.10
CA LEU A 23 7.56 6.98 7.71
C LEU A 23 6.47 7.82 7.06
N ASP A 24 6.86 8.96 6.51
CA ASP A 24 5.98 9.87 5.78
C ASP A 24 6.27 9.82 4.27
N LYS A 25 5.96 8.66 3.67
CA LYS A 25 6.09 8.40 2.24
C LYS A 25 5.00 7.41 1.80
N PRO A 26 4.45 7.55 0.59
CA PRO A 26 3.48 6.60 0.09
C PRO A 26 4.15 5.27 -0.30
N ILE A 27 3.40 4.17 -0.18
CA ILE A 27 3.84 2.82 -0.59
C ILE A 27 2.89 2.28 -1.65
N GLY A 28 3.42 1.56 -2.65
CA GLY A 28 2.65 1.00 -3.75
C GLY A 28 2.95 -0.47 -4.03
N PHE A 29 1.91 -1.23 -4.34
CA PHE A 29 2.00 -2.61 -4.82
C PHE A 29 1.68 -2.66 -6.31
N LEU A 30 2.71 -2.89 -7.14
CA LEU A 30 2.52 -3.17 -8.56
C LEU A 30 1.95 -4.59 -8.75
N ASN A 31 0.63 -4.69 -8.97
CA ASN A 31 -0.13 -5.93 -9.01
C ASN A 31 -0.15 -6.57 -10.40
N VAL A 32 1.03 -6.97 -10.89
CA VAL A 32 1.20 -7.59 -12.20
C VAL A 32 0.44 -8.93 -12.24
N GLY A 33 -0.48 -9.07 -13.20
CA GLY A 33 -1.23 -10.30 -13.41
C GLY A 33 -2.10 -10.75 -12.23
N GLY A 34 -2.47 -9.84 -11.32
CA GLY A 34 -3.27 -10.17 -10.14
C GLY A 34 -2.50 -10.90 -9.03
N TYR A 35 -1.15 -10.87 -9.06
CA TYR A 35 -0.31 -11.57 -8.09
C TYR A 35 -0.66 -11.29 -6.61
N PHE A 36 -1.09 -10.08 -6.28
CA PHE A 36 -1.44 -9.66 -4.92
C PHE A 36 -2.94 -9.77 -4.60
N ASP A 37 -3.78 -10.28 -5.51
CA ASP A 37 -5.24 -10.35 -5.30
C ASP A 37 -5.59 -11.14 -4.04
N ASP A 38 -4.99 -12.32 -3.86
CA ASP A 38 -5.22 -13.16 -2.68
C ASP A 38 -4.68 -12.52 -1.40
N LEU A 39 -3.55 -11.79 -1.50
CA LEU A 39 -2.99 -11.05 -0.36
C LEU A 39 -3.97 -9.97 0.12
N PHE A 40 -4.49 -9.15 -0.80
CA PHE A 40 -5.42 -8.09 -0.44
C PHE A 40 -6.82 -8.62 -0.07
N SER A 41 -7.22 -9.78 -0.60
CA SER A 41 -8.40 -10.52 -0.13
C SER A 41 -8.24 -10.97 1.33
N PHE A 42 -7.08 -11.51 1.70
CA PHE A 42 -6.75 -11.87 3.09
C PHE A 42 -6.80 -10.65 4.02
N ILE A 43 -6.21 -9.52 3.60
CA ILE A 43 -6.25 -8.26 4.38
C ILE A 43 -7.69 -7.74 4.53
N SER A 44 -8.49 -7.73 3.45
CA SER A 44 -9.91 -7.33 3.52
C SER A 44 -10.73 -8.22 4.45
N ASN A 45 -10.43 -9.53 4.51
CA ASN A 45 -11.06 -10.41 5.48
C ASN A 45 -10.66 -10.06 6.93
N GLY A 46 -9.43 -9.62 7.16
CA GLY A 46 -8.97 -9.06 8.44
C GLY A 46 -9.76 -7.80 8.85
N GLU A 47 -10.05 -6.92 7.89
CA GLU A 47 -10.91 -5.75 8.10
C GLU A 47 -12.35 -6.15 8.48
N LYS A 48 -12.96 -7.05 7.71
CA LYS A 48 -14.33 -7.55 8.00
C LYS A 48 -14.46 -8.19 9.38
N LYS A 49 -13.36 -8.74 9.91
CA LYS A 49 -13.29 -9.33 11.26
C LYS A 49 -12.93 -8.32 12.35
N GLY A 50 -12.74 -7.04 12.01
CA GLY A 50 -12.38 -5.98 12.95
C GLY A 50 -10.93 -6.03 13.44
N LEU A 51 -10.06 -6.80 12.80
CA LEU A 51 -8.64 -6.92 13.16
C LEU A 51 -7.78 -5.83 12.50
N ILE A 52 -8.22 -5.34 11.34
CA ILE A 52 -7.56 -4.30 10.56
C ILE A 52 -8.58 -3.17 10.36
N SER A 53 -8.16 -1.91 10.50
CA SER A 53 -9.07 -0.78 10.30
C SER A 53 -9.14 -0.37 8.82
N GLU A 54 -10.25 0.26 8.43
CA GLU A 54 -10.43 0.83 7.09
C GLU A 54 -9.27 1.78 6.71
N ARG A 55 -8.81 2.59 7.69
CA ARG A 55 -7.66 3.48 7.49
C ARG A 55 -6.39 2.69 7.14
N GLN A 56 -6.15 1.56 7.80
CA GLN A 56 -4.95 0.75 7.57
C GLN A 56 -4.94 0.14 6.17
N ILE A 57 -6.07 -0.42 5.71
CA ILE A 57 -6.16 -1.05 4.39
C ILE A 57 -6.01 -0.06 3.22
N LYS A 58 -6.30 1.23 3.46
CA LYS A 58 -6.21 2.30 2.46
C LYS A 58 -4.83 2.96 2.34
N ILE A 59 -3.85 2.55 3.15
CA ILE A 59 -2.49 3.10 3.10
C ILE A 59 -1.78 2.76 1.77
N PRO A 60 -1.68 1.49 1.34
CA PRO A 60 -0.98 1.16 0.10
C PRO A 60 -1.80 1.49 -1.14
N TYR A 61 -1.15 2.08 -2.13
CA TYR A 61 -1.66 2.16 -3.50
C TYR A 61 -1.49 0.82 -4.20
N ILE A 62 -2.46 0.41 -5.01
CA ILE A 62 -2.45 -0.89 -5.68
C ILE A 62 -2.90 -0.68 -7.12
N ASN A 63 -2.01 -0.96 -8.07
CA ASN A 63 -2.33 -0.85 -9.48
C ASN A 63 -1.49 -1.85 -10.27
N SER A 64 -2.04 -2.41 -11.34
CA SER A 64 -1.31 -3.34 -12.23
C SER A 64 -0.51 -2.60 -13.31
N ASN A 65 -0.82 -1.34 -13.57
CA ASN A 65 -0.10 -0.48 -14.50
C ASN A 65 0.94 0.37 -13.75
N PRO A 66 2.23 0.34 -14.15
CA PRO A 66 3.29 1.04 -13.44
C PRO A 66 3.22 2.57 -13.61
N GLU A 67 2.78 3.09 -14.75
CA GLU A 67 2.65 4.53 -14.97
C GLU A 67 1.54 5.15 -14.11
N LEU A 68 0.41 4.45 -13.98
CA LEU A 68 -0.69 4.85 -13.11
C LEU A 68 -0.29 4.76 -11.64
N LEU A 69 0.35 3.67 -11.22
CA LEU A 69 0.83 3.53 -9.85
C LEU A 69 1.80 4.65 -9.49
N LEU A 70 2.75 4.95 -10.37
CA LEU A 70 3.71 6.04 -10.15
C LEU A 70 2.99 7.39 -10.05
N SER A 71 2.01 7.64 -10.91
CA SER A 71 1.21 8.86 -10.88
C SER A 71 0.44 9.02 -9.58
N GLU A 72 -0.15 7.94 -9.06
CA GLU A 72 -0.84 7.90 -7.76
C GLU A 72 0.10 8.21 -6.60
N LEU A 73 1.29 7.59 -6.60
CA LEU A 73 2.33 7.83 -5.59
C LEU A 73 2.87 9.27 -5.64
N LEU A 74 3.04 9.85 -6.84
CA LEU A 74 3.51 11.23 -6.98
C LEU A 74 2.43 12.26 -6.60
N ALA A 75 1.15 11.94 -6.81
CA ALA A 75 0.05 12.81 -6.41
C ALA A 75 0.06 13.09 -4.90
N TYR A 76 0.49 12.12 -4.08
CA TYR A 76 0.73 12.31 -2.64
C TYR A 76 1.52 13.59 -2.34
N TYR A 77 2.64 13.78 -3.03
CA TYR A 77 3.52 14.93 -2.82
C TYR A 77 2.96 16.24 -3.37
N LEU A 78 2.12 16.17 -4.41
CA LEU A 78 1.43 17.35 -4.94
C LEU A 78 0.37 17.86 -3.98
N PHE A 79 -0.37 16.97 -3.30
CA PHE A 79 -1.33 17.36 -2.27
C PHE A 79 -0.66 18.00 -1.07
N GLU A 80 0.50 17.48 -0.64
CA GLU A 80 1.27 18.12 0.44
C GLU A 80 1.74 19.52 0.05
N ALA A 81 2.29 19.70 -1.16
CA ALA A 81 2.82 20.98 -1.61
C ALA A 81 1.78 22.11 -1.70
N VAL A 82 0.50 21.77 -1.89
CA VAL A 82 -0.62 22.75 -2.00
C VAL A 82 -1.33 22.97 -0.65
N SER A 83 -1.03 22.15 0.35
CA SER A 83 -1.62 22.24 1.70
C SER A 83 -0.85 23.19 2.65
N TYR A 84 0.16 23.91 2.14
CA TYR A 84 0.95 24.92 2.85
C TYR A 84 0.62 26.35 2.39
#